data_AF-A0A957YLT9-F1
#
_entry.id   AF-A0A957YLT9-F1
#
_cell.length_a   1.000
_cell.length_b   1.000
_cell.length_c   1.000
_cell.angle_alpha   90.00
_cell.angle_beta   90.00
_cell.angle_gamma   90.00
#
_symmetry.space_group_name_H-M   'P 1'
#
loop_
_entity.id
_entity.type
_entity.pdbx_description
1 polymer ?
#
loop_
_entity_poly.entity_id
_entity_poly.type
_entity_poly.pdbx_seq_one_letter_code
_entity_poly.pdbx_strand_id
1 'polypeptide(L)'
;MRRGEEAERRRTSPDPAPWTTRATRAAFANKWLVVEIDEVALPNGYEYEYTRLVPRAPGVGVIGFNEDGLILLEREYRHGVGEVIWQIPGGLADPNEDLRTAGLRELAEETGYAPTQVTDETVRYLGSVWDNP
;
A
#
# COMPACT_ATOMS: atom_id res chain seq x y z
N MET A 1 2.52 -5.63 -57.09
CA MET A 1 3.92 -5.84 -56.64
C MET A 1 4.15 -4.97 -55.41
N ARG A 2 4.63 -5.59 -54.31
CA ARG A 2 5.25 -5.05 -53.07
C ARG A 2 4.50 -3.91 -52.36
N ARG A 3 3.84 -4.05 -51.21
CA ARG A 3 4.13 -4.77 -49.94
C ARG A 3 5.51 -4.39 -49.36
N GLY A 4 5.48 -3.70 -48.22
CA GLY A 4 6.59 -3.00 -47.56
C GLY A 4 6.13 -1.55 -47.37
N GLU A 5 5.72 -1.11 -46.18
CA GLU A 5 6.56 -1.01 -45.00
C GLU A 5 5.84 -1.58 -43.76
N GLU A 6 6.46 -2.60 -43.17
CA GLU A 6 6.17 -3.04 -41.81
C GLU A 6 6.49 -1.88 -40.87
N ALA A 7 5.46 -1.35 -40.21
CA ALA A 7 5.64 -0.54 -39.02
C ALA A 7 6.45 -1.36 -38.01
N GLU A 8 7.71 -1.00 -37.88
CA GLU A 8 8.67 -1.57 -36.95
C GLU A 8 8.09 -1.47 -35.54
N ARG A 9 7.52 -2.59 -35.07
CA ARG A 9 7.09 -2.75 -33.68
C ARG A 9 8.29 -2.40 -32.81
N ARG A 10 8.23 -1.26 -32.13
CA ARG A 10 9.15 -0.94 -31.02
C ARG A 10 9.16 -2.17 -30.11
N ARG A 11 10.26 -2.92 -30.14
CA ARG A 11 10.50 -3.98 -29.16
C ARG A 11 10.59 -3.28 -27.82
N THR A 12 9.54 -3.39 -27.01
CA THR A 12 9.62 -3.00 -25.60
C THR A 12 10.74 -3.84 -25.00
N SER A 13 11.65 -3.23 -24.25
CA SER A 13 12.61 -3.99 -23.45
C SER A 13 11.83 -5.01 -22.62
N PRO A 14 12.35 -6.23 -22.45
CA PRO A 14 11.73 -7.20 -21.57
C PRO A 14 11.58 -6.61 -20.17
N ASP A 15 10.55 -7.04 -19.44
CA ASP A 15 10.36 -6.65 -18.05
C ASP A 15 11.64 -6.89 -17.26
N PRO A 16 12.04 -5.97 -16.37
CA PRO A 16 13.25 -6.13 -15.59
C PRO A 16 13.15 -7.39 -14.73
N ALA A 17 14.20 -8.22 -14.76
CA ALA A 17 14.26 -9.37 -13.88
C ALA A 17 14.39 -8.92 -12.42
N PRO A 18 13.74 -9.60 -11.47
CA PRO A 18 13.81 -9.25 -10.06
C PRO A 18 15.23 -9.46 -9.51
N TRP A 19 15.56 -8.73 -8.45
CA TRP A 19 16.80 -8.93 -7.72
C TRP A 19 16.75 -10.22 -6.91
N THR A 20 17.92 -10.77 -6.58
CA THR A 20 18.02 -11.94 -5.70
C THR A 20 18.53 -11.51 -4.33
N THR A 21 17.72 -11.69 -3.28
CA THR A 21 18.17 -11.50 -1.89
C THR A 21 19.09 -12.64 -1.48
N ARG A 22 20.30 -12.31 -1.01
CA ARG A 22 21.32 -13.25 -0.53
C ARG A 22 21.27 -13.42 0.98
N ALA A 23 21.12 -12.32 1.68
CA ALA A 23 21.00 -12.28 3.13
C ALA A 23 20.09 -11.12 3.54
N THR A 24 19.46 -11.25 4.70
CA THR A 24 18.65 -10.22 5.34
C THR A 24 19.11 -10.10 6.79
N ARG A 25 19.27 -8.87 7.27
CA ARG A 25 19.55 -8.58 8.68
C ARG A 25 18.67 -7.46 9.20
N ALA A 26 18.24 -7.57 10.46
CA ALA A 26 17.57 -6.47 11.15
C ALA A 26 18.57 -5.36 11.47
N ALA A 27 18.27 -4.14 11.04
CA ALA A 27 19.02 -2.94 11.41
C ALA A 27 18.40 -2.24 12.64
N PHE A 28 17.07 -2.33 12.78
CA PHE A 28 16.33 -1.76 13.91
C PHE A 28 14.98 -2.45 14.06
N ALA A 29 14.48 -2.57 15.30
CA ALA A 29 13.13 -3.04 15.57
C ALA A 29 12.56 -2.40 16.84
N ASN A 30 11.33 -1.91 16.76
CA ASN A 30 10.53 -1.54 17.92
C ASN A 30 9.07 -1.97 17.71
N LYS A 31 8.17 -1.67 18.66
CA LYS A 31 6.76 -2.07 18.57
C LYS A 31 5.99 -1.52 17.36
N TRP A 32 6.51 -0.50 16.67
CA TRP A 32 5.86 0.17 15.54
C TRP A 32 6.39 -0.31 14.19
N LEU A 33 7.70 -0.50 14.05
CA LEU A 33 8.33 -0.85 12.77
C LEU A 33 9.57 -1.73 12.95
N VAL A 34 9.94 -2.40 11.86
CA VAL A 34 11.22 -3.08 11.69
C VAL A 34 11.91 -2.51 10.46
N VAL A 35 13.22 -2.27 10.56
CA VAL A 35 14.08 -1.89 9.45
C VAL A 35 14.99 -3.08 9.16
N GLU A 36 14.96 -3.56 7.92
CA GLU A 36 15.84 -4.64 7.45
C GLU A 36 16.79 -4.12 6.38
N ILE A 37 17.99 -4.71 6.33
CA ILE A 37 18.96 -4.52 5.27
C ILE A 37 19.12 -5.85 4.55
N ASP A 38 18.80 -5.83 3.26
CA ASP A 38 18.95 -6.95 2.34
C ASP A 38 20.24 -6.79 1.53
N GLU A 39 21.09 -7.81 1.56
CA GLU A 39 22.18 -7.95 0.59
C GLU A 39 21.58 -8.54 -0.70
N VAL A 40 21.54 -7.75 -1.78
CA VAL A 40 20.87 -8.13 -3.03
C VAL A 40 21.85 -8.21 -4.19
N ALA A 41 21.60 -9.14 -5.11
CA ALA A 41 22.28 -9.24 -6.40
C ALA A 41 21.32 -8.84 -7.54
N LEU A 42 21.73 -7.86 -8.34
CA LEU A 42 21.01 -7.40 -9.54
C LEU A 42 21.18 -8.42 -10.69
N PRO A 43 20.32 -8.37 -11.74
CA PRO A 43 20.44 -9.26 -12.90
C PRO A 43 21.77 -9.18 -13.65
N ASN A 44 22.49 -8.07 -13.53
CA ASN A 44 23.82 -7.87 -14.11
C ASN A 44 24.96 -8.38 -13.22
N GLY A 45 24.66 -8.98 -12.06
CA GLY A 45 25.64 -9.46 -11.09
C GLY A 45 26.17 -8.41 -10.11
N TYR A 46 25.71 -7.15 -10.19
CA TYR A 46 26.08 -6.12 -9.22
C TYR A 46 25.44 -6.40 -7.85
N GLU A 47 26.21 -6.24 -6.79
CA GLU A 47 25.76 -6.45 -5.41
C GLU A 47 25.54 -5.10 -4.70
N TYR A 48 24.46 -5.02 -3.92
CA TYR A 48 24.03 -3.79 -3.24
C TYR A 48 23.37 -4.11 -1.89
N GLU A 49 23.51 -3.22 -0.90
CA GLU A 49 22.73 -3.28 0.35
C GLU A 49 21.47 -2.43 0.22
N TYR A 50 20.29 -3.06 0.23
CA TYR A 50 18.99 -2.37 0.17
C TYR A 50 18.35 -2.29 1.55
N THR A 51 18.06 -1.07 2.02
CA THR A 51 17.36 -0.86 3.30
C THR A 51 15.86 -0.76 3.05
N ARG A 52 15.05 -1.58 3.72
CA ARG A 52 13.59 -1.52 3.62
C ARG A 52 12.91 -1.50 4.99
N LEU A 53 11.73 -0.85 5.01
CA LEU A 53 10.81 -0.93 6.13
C LEU A 53 9.96 -2.19 6.01
N VAL A 54 9.78 -2.91 7.11
CA VAL A 54 8.88 -4.06 7.17
C VAL A 54 7.63 -3.65 7.93
N PRO A 55 6.47 -3.55 7.26
CA PRO A 55 5.22 -3.28 7.95
C PRO A 55 4.88 -4.45 8.88
N ARG A 56 4.38 -4.12 10.07
CA ARG A 56 3.99 -5.14 11.07
C ARG A 56 2.64 -5.81 10.76
N ALA A 57 1.78 -5.11 10.04
CA ALA A 57 0.46 -5.55 9.62
C ALA A 57 0.07 -4.79 8.34
N PRO A 58 -0.85 -5.34 7.52
CA PRO A 58 -1.42 -4.57 6.43
C PRO A 58 -2.31 -3.44 6.96
N GLY A 59 -2.26 -2.29 6.29
CA GLY A 59 -3.18 -1.18 6.54
C GLY A 59 -4.39 -1.22 5.62
N VAL A 60 -5.48 -0.58 6.03
CA VAL A 60 -6.66 -0.35 5.21
C VAL A 60 -7.12 1.10 5.35
N GLY A 61 -7.49 1.72 4.24
CA GLY A 61 -8.15 3.02 4.21
C GLY A 61 -9.57 2.89 3.63
N VAL A 62 -10.51 3.69 4.13
CA VAL A 62 -11.90 3.67 3.71
C VAL A 62 -12.29 4.99 3.05
N ILE A 63 -12.80 4.90 1.83
CA ILE A 63 -13.41 6.04 1.13
C ILE A 63 -14.93 5.94 1.29
N GLY A 64 -15.46 6.67 2.27
CA GLY A 64 -16.90 6.77 2.51
C GLY A 64 -17.53 7.93 1.74
N PHE A 65 -18.68 7.68 1.09
CA PHE A 65 -19.47 8.70 0.40
C PHE A 65 -20.80 8.94 1.14
N ASN A 66 -21.22 10.20 1.24
CA ASN A 66 -22.60 10.53 1.64
C ASN A 66 -23.55 10.58 0.43
N GLU A 67 -24.83 10.87 0.66
CA GLU A 67 -25.86 10.97 -0.38
C GLU A 67 -25.57 12.04 -1.45
N ASP A 68 -24.80 13.08 -1.09
CA ASP A 68 -24.37 14.15 -1.99
C ASP A 68 -23.11 13.79 -2.80
N GLY A 69 -22.54 12.60 -2.59
CA GLY A 69 -21.29 12.16 -3.22
C GLY A 69 -20.02 12.80 -2.64
N LEU A 70 -20.11 13.43 -1.47
CA LEU A 70 -18.95 13.98 -0.76
C LEU A 70 -18.19 12.87 -0.02
N ILE A 71 -16.86 13.01 0.03
CA ILE A 71 -15.97 12.06 0.70
C ILE A 71 -15.79 12.46 2.17
N LEU A 72 -15.93 11.49 3.06
CA LEU A 72 -15.60 11.65 4.47
C LEU A 72 -14.07 11.66 4.65
N LEU A 73 -13.56 12.70 5.29
CA LEU A 73 -12.17 12.84 5.68
C LEU A 73 -12.08 13.12 7.17
N GLU A 74 -10.99 12.67 7.78
CA GLU A 74 -10.61 13.04 9.14
C GLU A 74 -9.39 13.96 9.13
N ARG A 75 -9.18 14.65 10.27
CA ARG A 75 -8.11 15.64 10.42
C ARG A 75 -7.32 15.37 11.69
N GLU A 76 -6.08 14.93 11.53
CA GLU A 76 -5.26 14.46 12.65
C GLU A 76 -3.83 15.03 12.56
N TYR A 77 -3.19 15.22 13.72
CA TYR A 77 -1.75 15.49 13.79
C TYR A 77 -0.97 14.22 13.52
N ARG A 78 -0.14 14.20 12.48
CA ARG A 78 0.73 13.07 12.14
C ARG A 78 2.18 13.42 12.48
N HIS A 79 2.70 12.83 13.55
CA HIS A 79 4.06 13.12 14.03
C HIS A 79 5.15 12.84 12.99
N GLY A 80 4.95 11.84 12.11
CA GLY A 80 5.92 11.50 11.05
C GLY A 80 6.14 12.62 10.01
N VAL A 81 5.14 13.48 9.81
CA VAL A 81 5.24 14.66 8.92
C VAL A 81 5.28 15.99 9.69
N GLY A 82 4.95 15.98 10.99
CA GLY A 82 4.99 17.16 11.85
C GLY A 82 3.83 18.13 11.63
N GLU A 83 2.74 17.69 11.00
CA GLU A 83 1.62 18.54 10.57
C GLU A 83 0.25 17.96 10.93
N VAL A 84 -0.77 18.82 10.97
CA VAL A 84 -2.17 18.40 11.01
C VAL A 84 -2.68 18.28 9.58
N ILE A 85 -2.91 17.04 9.14
CA ILE A 85 -3.28 16.73 7.75
C ILE A 85 -4.71 16.24 7.64
N TRP A 86 -5.28 16.34 6.44
CA TRP A 86 -6.52 15.65 6.09
C TRP A 86 -6.18 14.29 5.49
N GLN A 87 -6.91 13.26 5.90
CA GLN A 87 -6.75 11.89 5.39
C GLN A 87 -8.08 11.17 5.31
N ILE A 88 -8.10 10.06 4.59
CA ILE A 88 -9.21 9.10 4.68
C ILE A 88 -9.08 8.33 5.99
N PRO A 89 -10.21 7.94 6.64
CA PRO A 89 -10.17 7.07 7.81
C PRO A 89 -9.49 5.74 7.50
N GLY A 90 -8.74 5.21 8.44
CA GLY A 90 -8.03 3.95 8.24
C GLY A 90 -6.92 3.66 9.24
N GLY A 91 -6.60 2.38 9.36
CA GLY A 91 -5.63 1.89 10.33
C GLY A 91 -5.07 0.52 9.96
N LEU A 92 -4.35 -0.07 10.90
CA LEU A 92 -3.77 -1.41 10.74
C LEU A 92 -4.81 -2.47 11.08
N ALA A 93 -4.81 -3.57 10.33
CA ALA A 93 -5.60 -4.74 10.69
C ALA A 93 -5.02 -5.42 11.93
N ASP A 94 -5.91 -5.82 12.84
CA ASP A 94 -5.53 -6.63 13.99
C ASP A 94 -5.14 -8.06 13.58
N PRO A 95 -4.43 -8.82 14.45
CA PRO A 95 -4.09 -10.20 14.16
C PRO A 95 -5.32 -11.06 13.83
N ASN A 96 -5.33 -11.63 12.62
CA ASN A 96 -6.43 -12.44 12.06
C ASN A 96 -7.72 -11.66 11.73
N GLU A 97 -7.68 -10.33 11.75
CA GLU A 97 -8.76 -9.47 11.25
C GLU A 97 -8.66 -9.36 9.72
N ASP A 98 -9.78 -9.52 9.02
CA ASP A 98 -9.81 -9.26 7.58
C ASP A 98 -9.88 -7.74 7.31
N LEU A 99 -9.34 -7.29 6.17
CA LEU A 99 -9.23 -5.86 5.86
C LEU A 99 -10.58 -5.14 5.81
N ARG A 100 -11.66 -5.83 5.46
CA ARG A 100 -12.98 -5.21 5.39
C ARG A 100 -13.51 -4.93 6.79
N THR A 101 -13.36 -5.89 7.70
CA THR A 101 -13.70 -5.73 9.12
C THR A 101 -12.85 -4.63 9.75
N ALA A 102 -11.53 -4.65 9.54
CA ALA A 102 -10.61 -3.62 10.03
C ALA A 102 -11.02 -2.22 9.55
N GLY A 103 -11.32 -2.06 8.25
CA GLY A 103 -11.71 -0.77 7.69
C GLY A 103 -13.01 -0.22 8.28
N LEU A 104 -14.00 -1.09 8.51
CA LEU A 104 -15.27 -0.69 9.13
C LEU A 104 -15.10 -0.30 10.61
N ARG A 105 -14.22 -1.01 11.34
CA ARG A 105 -13.87 -0.68 12.73
C ARG A 105 -13.19 0.69 12.81
N GLU A 106 -12.12 0.89 12.04
CA GLU A 106 -11.35 2.14 12.02
C GLU A 106 -12.23 3.34 11.61
N LEU A 107 -13.06 3.18 10.57
CA LEU A 107 -14.03 4.19 10.16
C LEU A 107 -14.92 4.63 11.34
N ALA A 108 -15.45 3.67 12.10
CA ALA A 108 -16.34 3.95 13.22
C ALA A 108 -15.58 4.58 14.41
N GLU A 109 -14.37 4.11 14.72
CA GLU A 109 -13.54 4.61 15.82
C GLU A 109 -13.09 6.06 15.58
N GLU A 110 -12.66 6.39 14.36
CA GLU A 110 -12.10 7.69 14.01
C GLU A 110 -13.16 8.75 13.72
N THR A 111 -14.30 8.34 13.14
CA THR A 111 -15.31 9.30 12.63
C THR A 111 -16.68 9.19 13.31
N GLY A 112 -16.97 8.08 14.00
CA GLY A 112 -18.29 7.77 14.52
C GLY A 112 -19.33 7.36 13.47
N TYR A 113 -18.96 7.29 12.19
CA TYR A 113 -19.85 6.89 11.11
C TYR A 113 -19.73 5.40 10.77
N ALA A 114 -20.82 4.85 10.27
CA ALA A 114 -20.87 3.49 9.72
C ALA A 114 -21.85 3.46 8.54
N PRO A 115 -21.62 2.60 7.53
CA PRO A 115 -22.59 2.40 6.47
C PRO A 115 -23.91 1.84 7.03
N THR A 116 -25.05 2.30 6.50
CA THR A 116 -26.38 1.83 6.92
C THR A 116 -26.59 0.34 6.68
N GLN A 117 -25.93 -0.20 5.66
CA GLN A 117 -25.96 -1.62 5.32
C GLN A 117 -24.58 -2.06 4.80
N VAL A 118 -24.17 -3.27 5.16
CA VAL A 118 -22.89 -3.86 4.78
C VAL A 118 -23.16 -5.03 3.82
N THR A 119 -23.03 -4.78 2.51
CA THR A 119 -23.09 -5.80 1.44
C THR A 119 -21.96 -5.57 0.46
N ASP A 120 -21.76 -6.48 -0.50
CA ASP A 120 -20.74 -6.32 -1.55
C ASP A 120 -21.04 -5.13 -2.46
N GLU A 121 -22.29 -4.66 -2.52
CA GLU A 121 -22.65 -3.46 -3.26
C GLU A 121 -22.29 -2.17 -2.52
N THR A 122 -22.38 -2.14 -1.18
CA THR A 122 -22.18 -0.93 -0.37
C THR A 122 -20.74 -0.78 0.13
N VAL A 123 -20.02 -1.88 0.33
CA VAL A 123 -18.62 -1.86 0.78
C VAL A 123 -17.79 -2.71 -0.16
N ARG A 124 -16.96 -2.07 -0.98
CA ARG A 124 -16.20 -2.74 -2.06
C ARG A 124 -14.70 -2.61 -1.83
N TYR A 125 -13.99 -3.71 -2.05
CA TYR A 125 -12.55 -3.66 -2.16
C TYR A 125 -12.16 -2.98 -3.48
N LEU A 126 -11.40 -1.87 -3.40
CA LEU A 126 -10.98 -1.11 -4.57
C LEU A 126 -9.65 -1.57 -5.14
N GLY A 127 -8.78 -2.15 -4.30
CA GLY A 127 -7.44 -2.58 -4.67
C GLY A 127 -6.46 -2.43 -3.51
N SER A 128 -5.19 -2.74 -3.77
CA SER A 128 -4.08 -2.54 -2.84
C SER A 128 -2.93 -1.86 -3.56
N VAL A 129 -2.15 -1.13 -2.77
CA VAL A 129 -0.90 -0.49 -3.18
C VAL A 129 0.14 -0.79 -2.11
N TRP A 130 1.41 -0.68 -2.51
CA TRP A 130 2.52 -0.57 -1.57
C TRP A 130 2.78 0.92 -1.37
N ASP A 131 2.69 1.38 -0.13
CA ASP A 131 2.89 2.79 0.25
C ASP A 131 4.36 3.21 0.16
N ASN A 132 5.28 2.25 0.27
CA ASN A 132 6.71 2.42 0.07
C ASN A 132 7.31 1.22 -0.69
N PRO A 133 7.09 1.11 -2.02
CA PRO A 133 7.53 -0.02 -2.85
C PRO A 133 9.04 -0.07 -3.08
#